data_AF-A0A6A3L532-F1
#
_entry.id   AF-A0A6A3L532-F1
#
_cell.length_a   1.000
_cell.length_b   1.000
_cell.length_c   1.000
_cell.angle_alpha   90.00
_cell.angle_beta   90.00
_cell.angle_gamma   90.00
#
_symmetry.space_group_name_H-M   'P 1'
#
loop_
_entity.id
_entity.type
_entity.pdbx_description
1 polymer ?
#
loop_
_entity_poly.entity_id
_entity_poly.type
_entity_poly.pdbx_seq_one_letter_code
_entity_poly.pdbx_strand_id
1 'polypeptide(L)' 'MPEDNPQACTWDIKICDDGTWVYRAANRDCEFDDCLVEFAEQNPHQHSNYTSPTLR' A
#
# COMPACT_ATOMS: atom_id res chain seq x y z
N MET A 1 3.44 -20.50 17.65
CA MET A 1 3.52 -19.04 17.70
C MET A 1 2.14 -18.51 17.34
N PRO A 2 1.30 -18.09 18.30
CA PRO A 2 0.04 -17.46 17.94
C PRO A 2 0.09 -16.02 18.43
N GLU A 3 0.69 -15.15 17.63
CA GLU A 3 0.37 -13.74 17.71
C GLU A 3 -0.60 -13.47 16.57
N ASP A 4 -1.83 -13.97 16.78
CA ASP A 4 -3.01 -13.44 16.11
C ASP A 4 -3.04 -11.96 16.50
N ASN A 5 -2.40 -11.12 15.69
CA ASN A 5 -2.34 -9.69 15.91
C ASN A 5 -3.80 -9.22 15.91
N PRO A 6 -4.36 -8.75 17.05
CA PRO A 6 -5.77 -8.38 17.14
C PRO A 6 -6.13 -7.18 16.25
N GLN A 7 -5.14 -6.58 15.57
CA GLN A 7 -5.29 -5.55 14.55
C GLN A 7 -5.08 -6.05 13.12
N ALA A 8 -4.80 -7.34 12.90
CA ALA A 8 -4.70 -7.88 11.56
C ALA A 8 -6.11 -8.00 10.96
N CYS A 9 -6.36 -7.24 9.91
CA CYS A 9 -7.56 -7.42 9.10
C CYS A 9 -7.51 -8.73 8.32
N THR A 10 -8.67 -9.19 7.87
CA THR A 10 -8.75 -10.28 6.90
C THR A 10 -7.88 -9.96 5.69
N TRP A 11 -7.09 -10.94 5.24
CA TRP A 11 -6.23 -10.77 4.08
C TRP A 11 -7.06 -10.73 2.81
N ASP A 12 -7.36 -9.52 2.36
CA ASP A 12 -8.27 -9.25 1.26
C ASP A 12 -7.71 -8.13 0.38
N ILE A 13 -7.94 -8.23 -0.93
CA ILE A 13 -7.36 -7.35 -1.94
C ILE A 13 -8.48 -6.81 -2.82
N LYS A 14 -8.46 -5.49 -3.03
CA LYS A 14 -9.31 -4.82 -4.02
C LYS A 14 -8.43 -4.29 -5.15
N ILE A 15 -8.75 -4.69 -6.37
CA ILE A 15 -8.11 -4.17 -7.58
C ILE A 15 -8.84 -2.88 -7.96
N CYS A 16 -8.06 -1.83 -8.20
CA CYS A 16 -8.52 -0.52 -8.62
C CYS A 16 -8.61 -0.45 -10.15
N ASP A 17 -9.38 0.50 -10.69
CA ASP A 17 -9.62 0.62 -12.14
C ASP A 17 -8.35 0.99 -12.93
N ASP A 18 -7.33 1.52 -12.27
CA ASP A 18 -5.99 1.80 -12.82
C ASP A 18 -5.09 0.55 -12.87
N GLY A 19 -5.54 -0.57 -12.30
CA GLY A 19 -4.80 -1.82 -12.20
C GLY A 19 -3.90 -1.93 -10.96
N THR A 20 -3.89 -0.93 -10.07
CA THR A 20 -3.25 -1.07 -8.76
C THR A 20 -4.11 -1.90 -7.81
N TRP A 21 -3.58 -2.23 -6.63
CA TRP A 21 -4.31 -2.97 -5.63
C TRP A 21 -4.12 -2.37 -4.24
N VAL A 22 -5.19 -2.42 -3.45
CA VAL A 22 -5.22 -1.96 -2.06
C VAL A 22 -5.62 -3.10 -1.13
N TYR A 23 -5.10 -3.06 0.09
CA TYR A 23 -5.41 -4.00 1.16
C TYR A 23 -6.33 -3.35 2.20
N ARG A 24 -6.89 -4.16 3.09
CA ARG A 24 -7.60 -3.65 4.27
C ARG A 24 -6.63 -2.99 5.24
N ALA A 25 -6.97 -1.79 5.68
CA ALA A 25 -6.16 -0.99 6.58
C ALA A 25 -6.65 -1.13 8.02
N ALA A 26 -5.79 -1.66 8.89
CA ALA A 26 -6.09 -1.88 10.31
C ALA A 26 -6.43 -0.60 11.08
N ASN A 27 -5.87 0.52 10.65
CA ASN A 27 -6.10 1.85 11.22
C ASN A 27 -7.37 2.54 10.68
N ARG A 28 -8.09 1.91 9.74
CA ARG A 28 -9.39 2.37 9.22
C ARG A 28 -10.46 1.30 9.40
N ASP A 29 -10.50 0.66 10.57
CA ASP A 29 -11.52 -0.35 10.89
C ASP A 29 -11.60 -1.50 9.86
N CYS A 30 -10.47 -1.87 9.26
CA CYS A 30 -10.38 -2.88 8.21
C CYS A 30 -11.13 -2.56 6.91
N GLU A 31 -11.36 -1.28 6.64
CA GLU A 31 -11.78 -0.78 5.34
C GLU A 31 -10.61 -0.76 4.35
N PHE A 32 -10.93 -0.74 3.06
CA PHE A 32 -9.90 -0.55 2.02
C PHE A 32 -9.45 0.91 2.01
N ASP A 33 -8.16 1.14 1.82
CA ASP A 33 -7.69 2.47 1.45
C ASP A 33 -8.28 2.90 0.09
N ASP A 34 -8.34 4.21 -0.10
CA ASP A 34 -8.77 4.79 -1.37
C ASP A 34 -7.84 4.35 -2.49
N CYS A 35 -8.41 4.04 -3.65
CA CYS A 35 -7.63 3.84 -4.87
C CYS A 35 -6.94 5.16 -5.20
N LEU A 36 -5.62 5.20 -5.07
CA LEU A 36 -4.83 6.41 -5.32
C LEU A 36 -4.71 6.61 -6.85
N VAL A 37 -5.77 7.13 -7.46
CA VAL A 37 -5.77 7.57 -8.86
C VAL A 37 -4.78 8.75 -9.08
N GLU A 38 -4.34 9.40 -7.98
CA GLU A 38 -3.45 10.57 -8.00
C GLU A 38 -1.95 10.27 -8.13
N PHE A 39 -1.51 9.01 -8.20
CA PHE A 39 -0.10 8.72 -8.50
C PHE A 39 0.28 8.89 -9.97
N ALA A 40 -0.66 9.25 -10.85
CA ALA A 40 -0.32 9.61 -12.21
C ALA A 40 0.17 11.06 -12.37
N GLU A 41 -0.17 12.02 -11.49
CA GLU A 41 0.07 13.43 -11.86
C GLU A 41 0.63 14.41 -10.81
N GLN A 42 0.68 14.16 -9.49
CA GLN A 42 1.13 15.23 -8.56
C GLN A 42 2.04 14.87 -7.37
N ASN A 43 2.93 13.87 -7.45
CA ASN A 43 4.02 13.82 -6.44
C ASN A 43 5.37 13.24 -6.93
N PRO A 44 6.20 14.02 -7.65
CA PRO A 44 7.52 13.58 -8.09
C PRO A 44 8.60 13.48 -6.99
N HIS A 45 8.28 13.56 -5.69
CA HIS A 45 9.31 13.70 -4.65
C HIS A 45 9.21 12.83 -3.39
N GLN A 46 8.52 11.68 -3.35
CA GLN A 46 8.75 10.71 -2.26
C GLN A 46 8.94 9.25 -2.71
N HIS A 47 9.60 9.05 -3.86
CA HIS A 47 10.28 7.79 -4.17
C HIS A 47 11.79 7.96 -4.07
N SER A 48 12.29 8.12 -2.85
CA SER A 48 13.70 7.84 -2.52
C SER A 48 13.70 7.45 -1.06
N ASN A 49 13.93 6.19 -0.71
CA ASN A 49 15.30 5.73 -0.55
C ASN A 49 15.42 4.24 -0.87
N TYR A 50 15.68 3.91 -2.13
CA TYR A 50 16.40 2.71 -2.52
C TYR A 50 17.49 3.10 -3.51
N THR A 51 18.45 3.91 -3.07
CA THR A 51 19.70 4.09 -3.81
C THR A 51 20.53 2.82 -3.60
N SER A 52 20.30 1.82 -4.45
CA SER A 52 21.26 0.75 -4.67
C SER A 52 22.50 1.39 -5.33
N PRO A 53 23.68 1.40 -4.69
CA PRO A 53 24.88 1.98 -5.30
C PRO A 53 25.23 1.15 -6.54
N THR A 54 25.00 1.73 -7.72
CA THR A 54 25.20 1.03 -8.98
C THR A 54 26.69 0.86 -9.24
N LEU A 55 27.07 -0.40 -9.48
CA LEU A 55 28.31 -0.94 -10.03
C LEU A 55 29.14 0.05 -10.88
N ARG A 56 30.37 0.36 -10.44
CA ARG A 56 31.53 0.63 -11.30
C ARG A 56 32.84 0.43 -10.55
#